data_AF-A0A0B2UKD0-F1
#
_entry.id   AF-A0A0B2UKD0-F1
#
_cell.length_a   1.000
_cell.length_b   1.000
_cell.length_c   1.000
_cell.angle_alpha   90.00
_cell.angle_beta   90.00
_cell.angle_gamma   90.00
#
_symmetry.space_group_name_H-M   'P 1'
#
loop_
_entity.id
_entity.type
_entity.pdbx_description
1 polymer ?
#
loop_
_entity_poly.entity_id
_entity_poly.type
_entity_poly.pdbx_seq_one_letter_code
_entity_poly.pdbx_strand_id
1 'polypeptide(L)'
;MEATHKKVQVSIRIRPEPNGCGAWKSLGNTVWHVRNGRKTLYGGFMKVLENMTNTDVYELCVKDEIRKFLNDENCTVFAYGQTGSGKTHTMLGDAEHGIIKLAIKDVLDVRPVGISYLQIYNEKLFDLASNSEVHMFSVGNKNVMSNLCVQNVHAWGDVVPFIDKCERNRRLSATEFNEKSSRSHTVLQVTYTSNGQTRTLNMIDLAGSERASKSTDRRREGAFINKSLLALCTVVNNIGCGRYTGFRDSKLTRILQSSLDGRTNLVAICALSPSQSCIDESISTLKFAARLCNLELKIEEVAAPNECIAEPIAPSTSCACMKKSNTDNEKYLEQHVLENIAPVNAEPTSNGLLNYDTSNESKSDGHCDNAGVDEIFKALGFALIEDLRHKIHVLEELNKMADDRICLLEKMITDLLGKAPSRRMSEIFVLEKHRFDLQKKTLKK
;
A
#
# COMPACT_ATOMS: atom_id res chain seq x y z
N MET A 1 -8.73 21.62 26.10
CA MET A 1 -7.45 21.61 25.36
C MET A 1 -7.76 22.01 23.93
N GLU A 2 -7.18 23.10 23.44
CA GLU A 2 -7.27 23.46 22.01
C GLU A 2 -6.56 22.38 21.20
N ALA A 3 -7.26 21.79 20.23
CA ALA A 3 -6.62 20.86 19.31
C ALA A 3 -5.58 21.63 18.50
N THR A 4 -4.30 21.30 18.67
CA THR A 4 -3.24 21.85 17.82
C THR A 4 -3.40 21.25 16.42
N HIS A 5 -3.75 22.09 15.45
CA HIS A 5 -3.92 21.69 14.06
C HIS A 5 -2.63 21.91 13.28
N LYS A 6 -2.15 20.88 12.57
CA LYS A 6 -1.00 21.00 11.66
C LYS A 6 -1.50 21.31 10.26
N LYS A 7 -1.02 22.40 9.68
CA LYS A 7 -1.33 22.80 8.29
C LYS A 7 -0.31 22.21 7.31
N VAL A 8 -0.79 21.87 6.12
CA VAL A 8 0.06 21.41 5.02
C VAL A 8 0.78 22.61 4.40
N GLN A 9 2.09 22.51 4.20
CA GLN A 9 2.86 23.53 3.49
C GLN A 9 2.74 23.30 1.98
N VAL A 10 2.03 24.18 1.29
CA VAL A 10 1.78 24.05 -0.15
C VAL A 10 2.45 25.19 -0.90
N SER A 11 3.38 24.85 -1.78
CA SER A 11 4.06 25.81 -2.67
C SER A 11 3.73 25.52 -4.13
N ILE A 12 3.58 26.57 -4.93
CA ILE A 12 3.37 26.46 -6.37
C ILE A 12 4.69 26.71 -7.07
N ARG A 13 5.16 25.79 -7.92
CA ARG A 13 6.34 26.00 -8.77
C ARG A 13 5.92 26.15 -10.22
N ILE A 14 6.23 27.28 -10.82
CA ILE A 14 5.97 27.52 -12.25
C ILE A 14 7.23 27.13 -13.00
N ARG A 15 7.13 26.16 -13.93
CA ARG A 15 8.27 25.81 -14.77
C ARG A 15 8.62 27.02 -15.66
N PRO A 16 9.90 27.44 -15.73
CA PRO A 16 10.32 28.54 -16.59
C PRO A 16 9.99 28.26 -18.05
N GLU A 17 9.58 29.31 -18.77
CA GLU A 17 9.32 29.25 -20.20
C GLU A 17 10.42 30.01 -20.96
N PRO A 18 11.07 29.41 -21.98
CA PRO A 18 12.22 30.03 -22.65
C PRO A 18 11.93 31.41 -23.26
N ASN A 19 10.67 31.67 -23.62
CA ASN A 19 10.28 32.86 -24.38
C ASN A 19 9.58 33.93 -23.51
N GLY A 20 9.45 33.72 -22.19
CA GLY A 20 8.83 34.67 -21.27
C GLY A 20 7.32 34.91 -21.46
N CYS A 21 6.65 34.18 -22.36
CA CYS A 21 5.22 34.33 -22.68
C CYS A 21 4.37 33.21 -22.05
N GLY A 22 4.57 32.97 -20.75
CA GLY A 22 3.84 31.94 -20.02
C GLY A 22 2.36 32.29 -19.83
N ALA A 23 1.53 31.26 -19.76
CA ALA A 23 0.10 31.37 -19.42
C ALA A 23 -0.14 31.90 -18.00
N TRP A 24 0.88 31.81 -17.14
CA TRP A 24 0.82 32.16 -15.72
C TRP A 24 1.62 33.41 -15.43
N LYS A 25 1.07 34.24 -14.55
CA LYS A 25 1.74 35.40 -13.97
C LYS A 25 1.65 35.30 -12.45
N SER A 26 2.68 35.75 -11.75
CA SER A 26 2.76 35.69 -10.29
C SER A 26 3.07 37.04 -9.66
N LEU A 27 2.64 37.22 -8.41
CA LEU A 27 2.98 38.37 -7.56
C LEU A 27 2.83 37.93 -6.10
N GLY A 28 3.95 37.93 -5.37
CA GLY A 28 3.99 37.38 -4.01
C GLY A 28 3.54 35.91 -3.99
N ASN A 29 2.59 35.59 -3.12
CA ASN A 29 2.06 34.23 -2.97
C ASN A 29 0.79 33.97 -3.80
N THR A 30 0.55 34.80 -4.83
CA THR A 30 -0.62 34.70 -5.70
C THR A 30 -0.17 34.47 -7.14
N VAL A 31 -0.88 33.56 -7.82
CA VAL A 31 -0.71 33.27 -9.25
C VAL A 31 -2.02 33.51 -9.97
N TRP A 32 -1.98 33.99 -11.22
CA TRP A 32 -3.17 34.17 -12.04
C TRP A 32 -2.90 33.85 -13.50
N HIS A 33 -3.98 33.60 -14.22
CA HIS A 33 -3.98 33.55 -15.68
C HIS A 33 -5.06 34.48 -16.23
N VAL A 34 -4.95 34.79 -17.52
CA VAL A 34 -5.99 35.51 -18.26
C VAL A 34 -6.46 34.62 -19.41
N ARG A 35 -7.76 34.33 -19.43
CA ARG A 35 -8.39 33.54 -20.51
C ARG A 35 -9.67 34.25 -20.96
N ASN A 36 -9.82 34.45 -22.25
CA ASN A 36 -10.98 35.14 -22.85
C ASN A 36 -11.28 36.50 -22.19
N GLY A 37 -10.23 37.30 -21.93
CA GLY A 37 -10.33 38.60 -21.26
C GLY A 37 -10.61 38.54 -19.75
N ARG A 38 -10.85 37.36 -19.17
CA ARG A 38 -11.11 37.19 -17.73
C ARG A 38 -9.84 36.81 -16.98
N LYS A 39 -9.48 37.63 -15.99
CA LYS A 39 -8.41 37.33 -15.01
C LYS A 39 -8.95 36.44 -13.91
N THR A 40 -8.29 35.32 -13.64
CA THR A 40 -8.63 34.41 -12.52
C THR A 40 -7.41 34.27 -11.61
N LEU A 41 -7.58 34.62 -10.34
CA LEU A 41 -6.51 34.61 -9.32
C LEU A 41 -6.61 33.38 -8.42
N TYR A 42 -5.45 32.90 -7.97
CA TYR A 42 -5.29 31.78 -7.04
C TYR A 42 -4.27 32.18 -5.97
N GLY A 43 -4.64 32.10 -4.70
CA GLY A 43 -3.78 32.46 -3.57
C GLY A 43 -4.00 31.53 -2.38
N GLY A 44 -3.45 31.89 -1.22
CA GLY A 44 -3.47 31.05 -0.02
C GLY A 44 -2.39 29.98 0.00
N PHE A 45 -1.41 30.07 -0.90
CA PHE A 45 -0.24 29.19 -0.94
C PHE A 45 0.88 29.77 -0.04
N MET A 46 1.76 28.89 0.43
CA MET A 46 2.93 29.28 1.22
C MET A 46 3.89 30.16 0.39
N LYS A 47 4.20 29.71 -0.83
CA LYS A 47 5.07 30.40 -1.78
C LYS A 47 4.66 30.12 -3.22
N VAL A 48 4.89 31.09 -4.11
CA VAL A 48 4.90 30.88 -5.56
C VAL A 48 6.35 31.03 -6.04
N LEU A 49 6.89 29.97 -6.64
CA LEU A 49 8.28 29.80 -7.00
C LEU A 49 8.40 29.92 -8.53
N GLU A 50 8.96 31.02 -9.00
CA GLU A 50 9.15 31.34 -10.42
C GLU A 50 10.63 31.62 -10.67
N ASN A 51 11.20 31.04 -11.74
CA ASN A 51 12.62 31.19 -12.11
C ASN A 51 13.61 30.85 -10.98
N MET A 52 13.27 29.85 -10.17
CA MET A 52 14.09 29.37 -9.04
C MET A 52 14.77 28.03 -9.36
N THR A 53 16.02 27.89 -8.92
CA THR A 53 16.80 26.64 -8.98
C THR A 53 16.21 25.60 -8.02
N ASN A 54 16.59 24.33 -8.17
CA ASN A 54 16.19 23.30 -7.21
C ASN A 54 16.75 23.57 -5.80
N THR A 55 17.95 24.13 -5.73
CA THR A 55 18.59 24.55 -4.48
C THR A 55 17.77 25.64 -3.79
N ASP A 56 17.33 26.67 -4.51
CA ASP A 56 16.46 27.71 -3.95
C ASP A 56 15.14 27.11 -3.43
N VAL A 57 14.53 26.21 -4.21
CA VAL A 57 13.28 25.54 -3.81
C VAL A 57 13.50 24.69 -2.56
N TYR A 58 14.62 23.98 -2.46
CA TYR A 58 14.97 23.20 -1.27
C TYR A 58 15.13 24.09 -0.03
N GLU A 59 15.93 25.16 -0.13
CA GLU A 59 16.17 26.11 0.96
C GLU A 59 14.87 26.77 1.44
N LEU A 60 13.99 27.17 0.52
CA LEU A 60 12.78 27.92 0.83
C LEU A 60 11.60 27.06 1.30
N CYS A 61 11.54 25.79 0.92
CA CYS A 61 10.35 24.95 1.12
C CYS A 61 10.60 23.67 1.93
N VAL A 62 11.83 23.16 2.00
CA VAL A 62 12.09 21.79 2.50
C VAL A 62 13.12 21.76 3.61
N LYS A 63 14.15 22.62 3.59
CA LYS A 63 15.27 22.56 4.53
C LYS A 63 14.86 22.63 5.99
N ASP A 64 13.91 23.50 6.34
CA ASP A 64 13.39 23.58 7.72
C ASP A 64 12.67 22.29 8.13
N GLU A 65 12.02 21.60 7.21
CA GLU A 65 11.37 20.32 7.47
C GLU A 65 12.39 19.19 7.61
N ILE A 66 13.54 19.28 6.94
CA ILE A 66 14.67 18.38 7.16
C ILE A 66 15.28 18.59 8.55
N ARG A 67 15.38 19.84 9.03
CA ARG A 67 15.82 20.14 10.39
C ARG A 67 14.86 19.53 11.44
N LYS A 68 13.55 19.66 11.23
CA LYS A 68 12.55 18.98 12.08
C LYS A 68 12.66 17.47 12.01
N PHE A 69 12.88 16.92 10.81
CA PHE A 69 13.12 15.49 10.64
C PHE A 69 14.33 15.01 11.42
N LEU A 70 15.43 15.78 11.48
CA LEU A 70 16.60 15.47 12.30
C LEU A 70 16.34 15.62 13.81
N ASN A 71 15.31 16.38 14.20
CA ASN A 71 14.82 16.53 15.58
C ASN A 71 13.65 15.58 15.89
N ASP A 72 13.71 14.34 15.38
CA ASP A 72 12.76 13.28 15.68
C ASP A 72 11.29 13.50 15.22
N GLU A 73 11.04 14.39 14.25
CA GLU A 73 9.74 14.45 13.57
C GLU A 73 9.71 13.59 12.29
N ASN A 74 8.53 13.13 11.87
CA ASN A 74 8.37 12.55 10.54
C ASN A 74 8.15 13.66 9.50
N CYS A 75 8.56 13.43 8.26
CA CYS A 75 8.36 14.37 7.17
C CYS A 75 7.95 13.66 5.87
N THR A 76 7.07 14.29 5.10
CA THR A 76 6.74 13.85 3.75
C THR A 76 6.74 15.06 2.82
N VAL A 77 7.52 14.97 1.76
CA VAL A 77 7.62 15.95 0.68
C VAL A 77 7.14 15.28 -0.60
N PHE A 78 6.20 15.89 -1.31
CA PHE A 78 5.78 15.36 -2.62
C PHE A 78 5.63 16.43 -3.68
N ALA A 79 5.95 16.06 -4.92
CA ALA A 79 5.69 16.89 -6.10
C ALA A 79 4.42 16.41 -6.81
N TYR A 80 3.53 17.35 -7.18
CA TYR A 80 2.26 17.07 -7.85
C TYR A 80 2.02 17.99 -9.06
N GLY A 81 1.36 17.48 -10.10
CA GLY A 81 1.04 18.22 -11.32
C GLY A 81 1.07 17.34 -12.57
N GLN A 82 0.75 17.91 -13.72
CA GLN A 82 0.71 17.17 -14.98
C GLN A 82 2.10 16.70 -15.46
N THR A 83 2.13 15.75 -16.38
CA THR A 83 3.35 15.37 -17.10
C THR A 83 3.94 16.59 -17.82
N GLY A 84 5.27 16.69 -17.74
CA GLY A 84 6.02 17.83 -18.29
C GLY A 84 6.01 19.11 -17.43
N SER A 85 5.31 19.15 -16.29
CA SER A 85 5.30 20.36 -15.44
C SER A 85 6.56 20.56 -14.59
N GLY A 86 7.47 19.57 -14.53
CA GLY A 86 8.75 19.68 -13.80
C GLY A 86 8.79 19.01 -12.43
N LYS A 87 7.89 18.05 -12.14
CA LYS A 87 7.91 17.24 -10.90
C LYS A 87 9.23 16.49 -10.70
N THR A 88 9.60 15.64 -11.66
CA THR A 88 10.85 14.86 -11.60
C THR A 88 12.09 15.75 -11.60
N HIS A 89 12.08 16.86 -12.36
CA HIS A 89 13.15 17.87 -12.28
C HIS A 89 13.28 18.44 -10.86
N THR A 90 12.17 18.72 -10.18
CA THR A 90 12.17 19.22 -8.81
C THR A 90 12.67 18.18 -7.80
N MET A 91 12.21 16.94 -7.92
CA MET A 91 12.51 15.88 -6.95
C MET A 91 13.89 15.26 -7.15
N LEU A 92 14.21 14.82 -8.38
CA LEU A 92 15.45 14.12 -8.71
C LEU A 92 16.54 15.05 -9.23
N GLY A 93 16.13 16.05 -10.02
CA GLY A 93 17.04 16.93 -10.75
C GLY A 93 17.63 16.28 -12.00
N ASP A 94 18.27 17.09 -12.83
CA ASP A 94 19.02 16.69 -14.01
C ASP A 94 20.51 17.08 -13.87
N ALA A 95 20.93 18.20 -14.44
CA ALA A 95 22.24 18.81 -14.23
C ALA A 95 22.37 19.38 -12.81
N GLU A 96 21.29 19.93 -12.27
CA GLU A 96 21.21 20.35 -10.87
C GLU A 96 20.62 19.24 -10.01
N HIS A 97 21.14 19.06 -8.79
CA HIS A 97 20.55 18.15 -7.82
C HIS A 97 19.11 18.57 -7.44
N GLY A 98 18.18 17.62 -7.48
CA GLY A 98 16.83 17.83 -6.96
C GLY A 98 16.75 17.69 -5.44
N ILE A 99 15.56 17.93 -4.90
CA ILE A 99 15.25 17.90 -3.46
C ILE A 99 15.72 16.61 -2.79
N ILE A 100 15.57 15.45 -3.45
CA ILE A 100 15.97 14.15 -2.90
C ILE A 100 17.46 14.14 -2.54
N LYS A 101 18.29 14.55 -3.49
CA LYS A 101 19.75 14.56 -3.36
C LYS A 101 20.19 15.59 -2.32
N LEU A 102 19.61 16.79 -2.36
CA LEU A 102 19.92 17.86 -1.40
C LEU A 102 19.52 17.48 0.03
N ALA A 103 18.33 16.90 0.23
CA ALA A 103 17.86 16.47 1.54
C ALA A 103 18.71 15.34 2.13
N ILE A 104 19.06 14.32 1.34
CA ILE A 104 19.91 13.21 1.81
C ILE A 104 21.30 13.74 2.21
N LYS A 105 21.85 14.70 1.46
CA LYS A 105 23.13 15.32 1.80
C LYS A 105 23.09 15.98 3.18
N ASP A 106 22.13 16.87 3.41
CA ASP A 106 21.98 17.58 4.70
C ASP A 106 21.72 16.60 5.87
N VAL A 107 21.01 15.50 5.63
CA VAL A 107 20.79 14.47 6.65
C VAL A 107 22.07 13.70 6.96
N LEU A 108 22.83 13.30 5.93
CA LEU A 108 24.08 12.55 6.08
C LEU A 108 25.20 13.36 6.73
N ASP A 109 25.19 14.68 6.60
CA ASP A 109 26.12 15.57 7.30
C ASP A 109 25.95 15.49 8.83
N VAL A 110 24.80 15.02 9.32
CA VAL A 110 24.50 14.86 10.75
C VAL A 110 24.58 13.41 11.20
N ARG A 111 24.05 12.46 10.42
CA ARG A 111 24.03 11.03 10.82
C ARG A 111 23.85 10.05 9.66
N PRO A 112 24.32 8.80 9.80
CA PRO A 112 24.02 7.73 8.84
C PRO A 112 22.52 7.39 8.84
N VAL A 113 22.02 6.97 7.69
CA VAL A 113 20.60 6.66 7.48
C VAL A 113 20.40 5.44 6.60
N GLY A 114 19.24 4.79 6.73
CA GLY A 114 18.75 3.81 5.77
C GLY A 114 18.02 4.51 4.63
N ILE A 115 18.26 4.09 3.38
CA ILE A 115 17.53 4.55 2.21
C ILE A 115 16.85 3.39 1.50
N SER A 116 15.62 3.59 1.06
CA SER A 116 14.88 2.67 0.20
C SER A 116 14.20 3.44 -0.93
N TYR A 117 14.01 2.80 -2.09
CA TYR A 117 13.40 3.49 -3.23
C TYR A 117 12.38 2.61 -3.93
N LEU A 118 11.12 3.04 -3.86
CA LEU A 118 9.96 2.28 -4.30
C LEU A 118 9.31 2.91 -5.53
N GLN A 119 8.85 2.07 -6.46
CA GLN A 119 7.95 2.45 -7.54
C GLN A 119 6.55 1.89 -7.29
N ILE A 120 5.53 2.73 -7.47
CA ILE A 120 4.13 2.33 -7.54
C ILE A 120 3.70 2.40 -9.00
N TYR A 121 3.39 1.26 -9.59
CA TYR A 121 2.94 1.17 -10.97
C TYR A 121 1.81 0.15 -11.07
N ASN A 122 0.69 0.56 -11.67
CA ASN A 122 -0.50 -0.30 -11.83
C ASN A 122 -0.98 -0.94 -10.51
N GLU A 123 -1.00 -0.16 -9.40
CA GLU A 123 -1.33 -0.62 -8.04
C GLU A 123 -0.46 -1.78 -7.50
N LYS A 124 0.69 -2.03 -8.14
CA LYS A 124 1.76 -2.90 -7.65
C LYS A 124 2.93 -2.06 -7.16
N LEU A 125 3.66 -2.63 -6.19
CA LEU A 125 4.83 -2.01 -5.58
C LEU A 125 6.07 -2.74 -6.04
N PHE A 126 7.10 -2.00 -6.45
CA PHE A 126 8.38 -2.56 -6.88
C PHE A 126 9.52 -1.85 -6.16
N ASP A 127 10.44 -2.62 -5.60
CA ASP A 127 11.69 -2.09 -5.09
C ASP A 127 12.62 -1.79 -6.28
N LEU A 128 13.03 -0.54 -6.43
CA LEU A 128 13.88 -0.12 -7.53
C LEU A 128 15.34 -0.55 -7.34
N ALA A 129 15.78 -0.89 -6.13
CA ALA A 129 17.15 -1.31 -5.87
C ALA A 129 17.38 -2.78 -6.29
N SER A 130 16.43 -3.66 -5.98
CA SER A 130 16.44 -5.09 -6.28
C SER A 130 15.67 -5.47 -7.55
N ASN A 131 14.80 -4.57 -8.05
CA ASN A 131 13.84 -4.81 -9.13
C ASN A 131 12.84 -5.94 -8.82
N SER A 132 12.49 -6.13 -7.54
CA SER A 132 11.53 -7.15 -7.07
C SER A 132 10.17 -6.56 -6.69
N GLU A 133 9.11 -7.36 -6.79
CA GLU A 133 7.79 -6.96 -6.28
C GLU A 133 7.78 -6.89 -4.74
N VAL A 134 7.19 -5.81 -4.22
CA VAL A 134 7.02 -5.53 -2.79
C VAL A 134 5.58 -5.81 -2.42
N HIS A 135 5.37 -6.46 -1.27
CA HIS A 135 4.02 -6.72 -0.77
C HIS A 135 3.72 -5.86 0.46
N MET A 136 2.52 -5.31 0.51
CA MET A 136 2.09 -4.45 1.62
C MET A 136 0.89 -5.04 2.35
N PHE A 137 1.09 -5.28 3.64
CA PHE A 137 0.13 -5.85 4.57
C PHE A 137 -0.30 -4.80 5.60
N SER A 138 -1.45 -4.99 6.22
CA SER A 138 -1.89 -4.18 7.36
C SER A 138 -1.77 -5.02 8.62
N VAL A 139 -0.94 -4.58 9.56
CA VAL A 139 -0.78 -5.21 10.88
C VAL A 139 -1.28 -4.20 11.90
N GLY A 140 -2.47 -4.46 12.46
CA GLY A 140 -3.22 -3.48 13.24
C GLY A 140 -3.51 -2.20 12.43
N ASN A 141 -3.15 -1.05 12.98
CA ASN A 141 -3.27 0.25 12.31
C ASN A 141 -2.03 0.66 11.49
N LYS A 142 -1.02 -0.22 11.35
CA LYS A 142 0.21 0.07 10.61
C LYS A 142 0.24 -0.68 9.28
N ASN A 143 0.74 -0.02 8.24
CA ASN A 143 1.05 -0.68 6.96
C ASN A 143 2.51 -1.14 7.01
N VAL A 144 2.74 -2.44 6.75
CA VAL A 144 4.06 -3.06 6.73
C VAL A 144 4.37 -3.53 5.31
N MET A 145 5.57 -3.24 4.83
CA MET A 145 6.06 -3.65 3.52
C MET A 145 7.08 -4.79 3.69
N SER A 146 6.91 -5.89 2.95
CA SER A 146 7.89 -6.96 2.85
C SER A 146 8.67 -6.84 1.54
N ASN A 147 9.91 -7.34 1.54
CA ASN A 147 10.81 -7.34 0.38
C ASN A 147 11.21 -5.95 -0.12
N LEU A 148 11.14 -4.92 0.74
CA LEU A 148 11.71 -3.61 0.45
C LEU A 148 13.14 -3.56 0.99
N CYS A 149 14.13 -3.43 0.10
CA CYS A 149 15.52 -3.26 0.48
C CYS A 149 15.74 -1.91 1.15
N VAL A 150 16.40 -1.92 2.31
CA VAL A 150 16.88 -0.72 2.99
C VAL A 150 18.41 -0.78 2.96
N GLN A 151 19.03 0.14 2.22
CA GLN A 151 20.47 0.28 2.16
C GLN A 151 20.93 1.29 3.22
N ASN A 152 21.80 0.86 4.13
CA ASN A 152 22.44 1.77 5.06
C ASN A 152 23.51 2.58 4.31
N VAL A 153 23.45 3.89 4.46
CA VAL A 153 24.36 4.83 3.82
C VAL A 153 25.05 5.67 4.88
N HIS A 154 26.37 5.75 4.77
CA HIS A 154 27.25 6.45 5.72
C HIS A 154 27.93 7.66 5.08
N ALA A 155 27.97 7.74 3.75
CA ALA A 155 28.62 8.83 3.04
C ALA A 155 27.86 9.18 1.76
N TRP A 156 28.01 10.44 1.33
CA TRP A 156 27.43 10.95 0.09
C TRP A 156 27.80 10.11 -1.15
N GLY A 157 29.01 9.53 -1.14
CA GLY A 157 29.52 8.71 -2.24
C GLY A 157 28.66 7.50 -2.59
N ASP A 158 27.89 6.96 -1.65
CA ASP A 158 27.02 5.79 -1.88
C ASP A 158 25.63 6.19 -2.41
N VAL A 159 25.23 7.45 -2.19
CA VAL A 159 23.87 7.94 -2.49
C VAL A 159 23.64 8.04 -4.00
N VAL A 160 24.55 8.71 -4.71
CA VAL A 160 24.39 8.96 -6.15
C VAL A 160 24.37 7.65 -6.94
N PRO A 161 25.33 6.71 -6.73
CA PRO A 161 25.30 5.40 -7.40
C PRO A 161 24.04 4.59 -7.09
N PHE A 162 23.53 4.66 -5.86
CA PHE A 162 22.29 3.99 -5.48
C PHE A 162 21.07 4.54 -6.24
N ILE A 163 20.90 5.86 -6.25
CA ILE A 163 19.79 6.52 -6.95
C ILE A 163 19.88 6.24 -8.45
N ASP A 164 21.07 6.34 -9.04
CA ASP A 164 21.29 6.08 -10.47
C ASP A 164 21.02 4.61 -10.83
N LYS A 165 21.38 3.66 -9.96
CA LYS A 165 21.00 2.25 -10.11
C LYS A 165 19.48 2.08 -10.12
N CYS A 166 18.79 2.69 -9.17
CA CYS A 166 17.34 2.59 -9.06
C CYS A 166 16.63 3.21 -10.27
N GLU A 167 17.08 4.38 -10.75
CA GLU A 167 16.52 5.04 -11.92
C GLU A 167 16.81 4.26 -13.22
N ARG A 168 17.98 3.59 -13.32
CA ARG A 168 18.23 2.65 -14.42
C ARG A 168 17.24 1.49 -14.39
N ASN A 169 17.00 0.88 -13.24
CA ASN A 169 16.01 -0.21 -13.10
C ASN A 169 14.58 0.26 -13.44
N ARG A 170 14.22 1.48 -13.03
CA ARG A 170 12.96 2.14 -13.40
C ARG A 170 12.80 2.27 -14.92
N ARG A 171 13.86 2.69 -15.62
CA ARG A 171 13.88 2.87 -17.09
C ARG A 171 13.87 1.54 -17.84
N LEU A 172 14.65 0.55 -17.41
CA LEU A 172 14.66 -0.78 -18.04
C LEU A 172 13.31 -1.49 -17.91
N SER A 173 12.58 -1.18 -16.85
CA SER A 173 11.22 -1.68 -16.66
C SER A 173 10.16 -0.94 -17.50
N ALA A 174 10.56 0.08 -18.27
CA ALA A 174 9.74 0.79 -19.23
C ALA A 174 9.96 0.16 -20.62
N THR A 175 8.97 -0.55 -21.14
CA THR A 175 9.01 -1.03 -22.52
C THR A 175 8.85 0.15 -23.49
N GLU A 176 9.38 0.06 -24.72
CA GLU A 176 9.37 1.13 -25.74
C GLU A 176 7.99 1.75 -26.01
N PHE A 177 6.89 1.05 -25.67
CA PHE A 177 5.51 1.53 -25.80
C PHE A 177 4.99 2.35 -24.62
N ASN A 178 5.67 2.34 -23.47
CA ASN A 178 5.23 2.95 -22.22
C ASN A 178 6.28 3.90 -21.67
N GLU A 179 6.05 5.20 -21.82
CA GLU A 179 6.75 6.25 -21.08
C GLU A 179 6.41 6.15 -19.58
N LYS A 180 6.94 5.11 -18.92
CA LYS A 180 6.55 4.62 -17.59
C LYS A 180 6.83 5.62 -16.48
N SER A 181 7.77 6.54 -16.66
CA SER A 181 8.12 7.57 -15.68
C SER A 181 6.95 8.53 -15.41
N SER A 182 6.22 8.93 -16.44
CA SER A 182 5.02 9.79 -16.32
C SER A 182 3.83 9.09 -15.63
N ARG A 183 3.85 7.76 -15.60
CA ARG A 183 2.73 6.88 -15.23
C ARG A 183 2.96 6.07 -13.95
N SER A 184 4.06 6.32 -13.25
CA SER A 184 4.38 5.66 -12.01
C SER A 184 4.74 6.69 -10.96
N HIS A 185 4.34 6.43 -9.72
CA HIS A 185 4.80 7.21 -8.58
C HIS A 185 6.12 6.61 -8.09
N THR A 186 7.05 7.44 -7.64
CA THR A 186 8.21 6.96 -6.90
C THR A 186 8.23 7.53 -5.49
N VAL A 187 8.67 6.70 -4.55
CA VAL A 187 8.75 7.04 -3.13
C VAL A 187 10.15 6.66 -2.65
N LEU A 188 11.01 7.66 -2.45
CA LEU A 188 12.28 7.46 -1.76
C LEU A 188 12.07 7.69 -0.27
N GLN A 189 12.43 6.70 0.55
CA GLN A 189 12.34 6.81 2.00
C GLN A 189 13.73 6.90 2.59
N VAL A 190 13.92 7.87 3.48
CA VAL A 190 15.10 7.98 4.35
C VAL A 190 14.64 7.70 5.77
N THR A 191 15.31 6.77 6.45
CA THR A 191 14.95 6.37 7.81
C THR A 191 16.15 6.36 8.73
N TYR A 192 15.90 6.72 9.99
CA TYR A 192 16.84 6.48 11.08
C TYR A 192 16.07 6.10 12.35
N THR A 193 16.75 5.47 13.29
CA THR A 193 16.16 5.11 14.58
C THR A 193 16.73 6.03 15.66
N SER A 194 15.84 6.60 16.47
CA SER A 194 16.17 7.43 17.63
C SER A 194 15.20 7.11 18.76
N ASN A 195 15.73 6.91 19.98
CA ASN A 195 14.93 6.57 21.16
C ASN A 195 13.98 5.37 20.95
N GLY A 196 14.45 4.34 20.25
CA GLY A 196 13.66 3.14 19.92
C GLY A 196 12.52 3.36 18.91
N GLN A 197 12.39 4.57 18.35
CA GLN A 197 11.40 4.90 17.32
C GLN A 197 12.08 5.15 15.97
N THR A 198 11.54 4.57 14.91
CA THR A 198 11.97 4.85 13.55
C THR A 198 11.32 6.14 13.05
N ARG A 199 12.15 7.07 12.59
CA ARG A 199 11.73 8.30 11.91
C ARG A 199 11.84 8.10 10.42
N THR A 200 10.85 8.61 9.69
CA THR A 200 10.77 8.45 8.24
C THR A 200 10.59 9.80 7.55
N LEU A 201 11.46 10.05 6.57
CA LEU A 201 11.32 11.09 5.56
C LEU A 201 10.90 10.43 4.25
N ASN A 202 9.70 10.75 3.75
CA ASN A 202 9.23 10.30 2.45
C ASN A 202 9.40 11.42 1.41
N MET A 203 10.06 11.13 0.30
CA MET A 203 10.19 12.07 -0.83
C MET A 203 9.58 11.43 -2.06
N ILE A 204 8.49 12.04 -2.56
CA ILE A 204 7.59 11.39 -3.51
C ILE A 204 7.50 12.20 -4.82
N ASP A 205 7.81 11.55 -5.94
CA ASP A 205 7.51 12.06 -7.28
C ASP A 205 6.22 11.38 -7.78
N LEU A 206 5.11 12.11 -7.74
CA LEU A 206 3.83 11.57 -8.18
C LEU A 206 3.77 11.49 -9.71
N ALA A 207 2.98 10.54 -10.22
CA ALA A 207 2.64 10.45 -11.64
C ALA A 207 1.91 11.71 -12.14
N GLY A 208 1.84 11.87 -13.46
CA GLY A 208 1.08 12.95 -14.10
C GLY A 208 -0.39 12.98 -13.66
N SER A 209 -0.87 14.17 -13.30
CA SER A 209 -2.26 14.40 -12.87
C SER A 209 -3.26 14.59 -14.01
N GLU A 210 -2.79 14.59 -15.25
CA GLU A 210 -3.63 14.80 -16.42
C GLU A 210 -4.64 13.67 -16.65
N ARG A 211 -5.77 14.01 -17.25
CA ARG A 211 -6.84 13.04 -17.53
C ARG A 211 -6.38 12.05 -18.61
N ALA A 212 -6.64 10.76 -18.38
CA ALA A 212 -6.32 9.72 -19.36
C ALA A 212 -6.97 10.02 -20.73
N SER A 213 -6.18 9.96 -21.80
CA SER A 213 -6.65 10.24 -23.16
C SER A 213 -7.72 9.24 -23.64
N LYS A 214 -8.53 9.63 -24.63
CA LYS A 214 -9.70 8.88 -25.13
C LYS A 214 -9.42 7.51 -25.80
N SER A 215 -8.16 7.11 -26.03
CA SER A 215 -7.87 5.82 -26.66
C SER A 215 -8.06 4.64 -25.70
N THR A 216 -8.54 3.51 -26.23
CA THR A 216 -9.04 2.34 -25.48
C THR A 216 -7.99 1.67 -24.60
N ASP A 217 -6.76 1.48 -25.08
CA ASP A 217 -5.68 0.86 -24.30
C ASP A 217 -5.10 1.82 -23.25
N ARG A 218 -5.03 3.12 -23.56
CA ARG A 218 -4.71 4.17 -22.58
C ARG A 218 -5.78 4.34 -21.51
N ARG A 219 -7.00 3.84 -21.74
CA ARG A 219 -8.11 3.94 -20.77
C ARG A 219 -7.95 2.96 -19.61
N ARG A 220 -7.50 1.72 -19.85
CA ARG A 220 -7.27 0.74 -18.78
C ARG A 220 -6.03 1.08 -17.97
N GLU A 221 -4.91 1.42 -18.61
CA GLU A 221 -3.67 1.78 -17.92
C GLU A 221 -3.80 3.15 -17.23
N GLY A 222 -4.37 4.16 -17.92
CA GLY A 222 -4.63 5.48 -17.35
C GLY A 222 -5.68 5.46 -16.23
N ALA A 223 -6.56 4.45 -16.17
CA ALA A 223 -7.50 4.30 -15.06
C ALA A 223 -6.79 4.05 -13.73
N PHE A 224 -5.68 3.30 -13.70
CA PHE A 224 -4.97 2.99 -12.45
C PHE A 224 -4.09 4.14 -11.94
N ILE A 225 -3.51 4.94 -12.84
CA ILE A 225 -2.79 6.18 -12.46
C ILE A 225 -3.78 7.17 -11.84
N ASN A 226 -4.90 7.38 -12.53
CA ASN A 226 -5.96 8.23 -12.02
C ASN A 226 -6.59 7.64 -10.75
N LYS A 227 -6.61 6.31 -10.57
CA LYS A 227 -7.12 5.68 -9.35
C LYS A 227 -6.34 6.14 -8.11
N SER A 228 -5.01 6.08 -8.14
CA SER A 228 -4.18 6.47 -6.99
C SER A 228 -4.28 7.98 -6.68
N LEU A 229 -4.27 8.84 -7.70
CA LEU A 229 -4.42 10.29 -7.53
C LEU A 229 -5.86 10.70 -7.14
N LEU A 230 -6.87 10.01 -7.66
CA LEU A 230 -8.26 10.20 -7.27
C LEU A 230 -8.48 9.76 -5.82
N ALA A 231 -7.93 8.61 -5.43
CA ALA A 231 -7.94 8.15 -4.04
C ALA A 231 -7.28 9.18 -3.12
N LEU A 232 -6.14 9.75 -3.53
CA LEU A 232 -5.49 10.83 -2.77
C LEU A 232 -6.39 12.07 -2.64
N CYS A 233 -7.04 12.49 -3.73
CA CYS A 233 -8.00 13.59 -3.67
C CYS A 233 -9.19 13.29 -2.73
N THR A 234 -9.73 12.07 -2.78
CA THR A 234 -10.81 11.62 -1.89
C THR A 234 -10.37 11.64 -0.44
N VAL A 235 -9.18 11.12 -0.14
CA VAL A 235 -8.56 11.15 1.18
C VAL A 235 -8.46 12.59 1.69
N VAL A 236 -7.84 13.50 0.92
CA VAL A 236 -7.69 14.91 1.29
C VAL A 236 -9.04 15.58 1.54
N ASN A 237 -10.08 15.26 0.76
CA ASN A 237 -11.41 15.84 0.94
C ASN A 237 -12.16 15.30 2.16
N ASN A 238 -11.91 14.04 2.54
CA ASN A 238 -12.69 13.34 3.55
C ASN A 238 -12.00 13.26 4.92
N ILE A 239 -10.68 13.49 4.99
CA ILE A 239 -9.96 13.64 6.27
C ILE A 239 -10.61 14.75 7.10
N GLY A 240 -10.85 14.47 8.38
CA GLY A 240 -11.48 15.41 9.31
C GLY A 240 -13.00 15.54 9.17
N CYS A 241 -13.61 15.05 8.09
CA CYS A 241 -15.05 15.17 7.84
C CYS A 241 -15.91 14.04 8.44
N GLY A 242 -15.31 13.06 9.14
CA GLY A 242 -16.03 11.89 9.67
C GLY A 242 -16.60 10.95 8.59
N ARG A 243 -16.22 11.13 7.32
CA ARG A 243 -16.62 10.28 6.18
C ARG A 243 -15.57 9.20 5.94
N TYR A 244 -15.92 8.17 5.17
CA TYR A 244 -14.95 7.18 4.70
C TYR A 244 -13.79 7.88 3.97
N THR A 245 -12.57 7.75 4.52
CA THR A 245 -11.39 8.45 4.00
C THR A 245 -10.81 7.79 2.76
N GLY A 246 -10.97 6.48 2.58
CA GLY A 246 -10.48 5.82 1.35
C GLY A 246 -8.97 5.54 1.34
N PHE A 247 -8.29 5.55 2.48
CA PHE A 247 -6.85 5.21 2.53
C PHE A 247 -6.54 3.85 1.92
N ARG A 248 -7.48 2.90 1.92
CA ARG A 248 -7.31 1.56 1.36
C ARG A 248 -7.53 1.48 -0.15
N ASP A 249 -8.04 2.53 -0.77
CA ASP A 249 -8.46 2.52 -2.17
C ASP A 249 -7.27 2.50 -3.15
N SER A 250 -6.08 2.91 -2.69
CA SER A 250 -4.83 2.80 -3.45
C SER A 250 -3.62 2.46 -2.57
N LYS A 251 -2.59 1.85 -3.17
CA LYS A 251 -1.33 1.60 -2.45
C LYS A 251 -0.62 2.89 -2.03
N LEU A 252 -0.71 3.93 -2.87
CA LEU A 252 -0.15 5.25 -2.57
C LEU A 252 -0.77 5.85 -1.31
N THR A 253 -2.11 5.85 -1.21
CA THR A 253 -2.80 6.40 -0.04
C THR A 253 -2.55 5.58 1.23
N ARG A 254 -2.34 4.27 1.12
CA ARG A 254 -1.88 3.45 2.26
C ARG A 254 -0.47 3.80 2.74
N ILE A 255 0.46 4.08 1.83
CA ILE A 255 1.81 4.55 2.17
C ILE A 255 1.74 5.93 2.83
N LEU A 256 0.90 6.83 2.29
CA LEU A 256 0.68 8.18 2.81
C LEU A 256 -0.19 8.24 4.07
N GLN A 257 -0.73 7.12 4.55
CA GLN A 257 -1.65 7.12 5.69
C GLN A 257 -1.00 7.70 6.95
N SER A 258 0.24 7.36 7.25
CA SER A 258 1.01 7.94 8.35
C SER A 258 1.51 9.37 8.07
N SER A 259 1.46 9.82 6.81
CA SER A 259 1.81 11.20 6.44
C SER A 259 0.63 12.16 6.65
N LEU A 260 -0.59 11.62 6.68
CA LEU A 260 -1.85 12.36 6.73
C LEU A 260 -2.61 12.14 8.05
N ASP A 261 -1.94 11.57 9.05
CA ASP A 261 -2.48 11.32 10.40
C ASP A 261 -2.31 12.52 11.37
N GLY A 262 -1.64 13.59 10.92
CA GLY A 262 -1.36 14.80 11.68
C GLY A 262 -0.06 14.83 12.47
N ARG A 263 0.67 13.71 12.57
CA ARG A 263 1.96 13.65 13.27
C ARG A 263 3.15 13.95 12.37
N THR A 264 2.97 13.86 11.06
CA THR A 264 4.01 14.06 10.05
C THR A 264 3.96 15.48 9.48
N ASN A 265 5.11 16.13 9.32
CA ASN A 265 5.20 17.37 8.52
C ASN A 265 4.92 17.05 7.05
N LEU A 266 4.01 17.80 6.42
CA LEU A 266 3.63 17.56 5.03
C LEU A 266 3.93 18.79 4.17
N VAL A 267 4.78 18.59 3.15
CA VAL A 267 5.14 19.59 2.14
C VAL A 267 4.68 19.12 0.77
N ALA A 268 3.91 19.97 0.09
CA ALA A 268 3.45 19.75 -1.27
C ALA A 268 4.04 20.82 -2.19
N ILE A 269 4.74 20.37 -3.24
CA ILE A 269 5.23 21.24 -4.32
C ILE A 269 4.40 20.96 -5.57
N CYS A 270 3.50 21.87 -5.89
CA CYS A 270 2.60 21.75 -7.03
C CYS A 270 3.22 22.44 -8.26
N ALA A 271 3.63 21.64 -9.24
CA ALA A 271 4.33 22.09 -10.43
C ALA A 271 3.35 22.40 -11.57
N LEU A 272 3.42 23.61 -12.13
CA LEU A 272 2.57 24.08 -13.23
C LEU A 272 3.32 24.11 -14.56
N SER A 273 2.61 23.75 -15.63
CA SER A 273 3.09 23.96 -16.98
C SER A 273 2.89 25.44 -17.38
N PRO A 274 3.89 26.10 -17.98
CA PRO A 274 3.75 27.46 -18.45
C PRO A 274 2.90 27.54 -19.73
N SER A 275 2.75 26.43 -20.46
CA SER A 275 2.06 26.41 -21.74
C SER A 275 0.57 26.68 -21.63
N GLN A 276 0.07 27.55 -22.52
CA GLN A 276 -1.35 27.87 -22.65
C GLN A 276 -2.22 26.65 -23.00
N SER A 277 -1.68 25.67 -23.74
CA SER A 277 -2.40 24.43 -24.07
C SER A 277 -2.65 23.53 -22.86
N CYS A 278 -1.87 23.74 -21.79
CA CYS A 278 -1.88 22.94 -20.57
C CYS A 278 -2.66 23.60 -19.43
N ILE A 279 -3.33 24.72 -19.69
CA ILE A 279 -3.91 25.56 -18.65
C ILE A 279 -5.00 24.83 -17.82
N ASP A 280 -5.83 24.00 -18.45
CA ASP A 280 -6.92 23.30 -17.75
C ASP A 280 -6.39 22.26 -16.74
N GLU A 281 -5.28 21.59 -17.05
CA GLU A 281 -4.60 20.65 -16.16
C GLU A 281 -3.85 21.38 -15.03
N SER A 282 -3.24 22.52 -15.35
CA SER A 282 -2.60 23.40 -14.35
C SER A 282 -3.64 24.05 -13.42
N ILE A 283 -4.83 24.42 -13.90
CA ILE A 283 -5.97 24.84 -13.05
C ILE A 283 -6.40 23.70 -12.13
N SER A 284 -6.45 22.46 -12.63
CA SER A 284 -6.79 21.29 -11.81
C SER A 284 -5.76 21.06 -10.70
N THR A 285 -4.48 21.29 -11.01
CA THR A 285 -3.37 21.29 -10.03
C THR A 285 -3.57 22.36 -8.95
N LEU A 286 -3.90 23.60 -9.32
CA LEU A 286 -4.18 24.68 -8.36
C LEU A 286 -5.40 24.40 -7.48
N LYS A 287 -6.45 23.78 -8.03
CA LYS A 287 -7.63 23.38 -7.25
C LYS A 287 -7.30 22.29 -6.23
N PHE A 288 -6.36 21.40 -6.54
CA PHE A 288 -5.87 20.41 -5.58
C PHE A 288 -5.01 21.07 -4.50
N ALA A 289 -4.08 21.95 -4.90
CA ALA A 289 -3.25 22.73 -3.98
C ALA A 289 -4.10 23.53 -2.98
N ALA A 290 -5.14 24.23 -3.45
CA ALA A 290 -6.05 24.98 -2.58
C ALA A 290 -6.79 24.09 -1.58
N ARG A 291 -7.15 22.86 -1.96
CA ARG A 291 -7.75 21.88 -1.05
C ARG A 291 -6.77 21.41 0.03
N LEU A 292 -5.51 21.20 -0.33
CA LEU A 292 -4.45 20.87 0.63
C LEU A 292 -4.19 22.01 1.62
N CYS A 293 -4.21 23.27 1.18
CA CYS A 293 -4.04 24.42 2.08
C CYS A 293 -5.10 24.49 3.18
N ASN A 294 -6.31 24.01 2.87
CA ASN A 294 -7.44 24.00 3.80
C ASN A 294 -7.51 22.73 4.66
N LEU A 295 -6.54 21.81 4.51
CA LEU A 295 -6.49 20.59 5.28
C LEU A 295 -5.93 20.88 6.67
N GLU A 296 -6.74 20.65 7.70
CA GLU A 296 -6.34 20.75 9.10
C GLU A 296 -6.18 19.33 9.68
N LEU A 297 -4.93 18.91 9.85
CA LEU A 297 -4.66 17.61 10.43
C LEU A 297 -4.70 17.72 11.96
N LYS A 298 -5.59 16.94 12.58
CA LYS A 298 -5.72 16.87 14.04
C LYS A 298 -4.54 16.11 14.61
N ILE A 299 -3.85 16.71 15.59
CA ILE A 299 -2.84 16.00 16.37
C ILE A 299 -3.57 15.24 17.48
N GLU A 300 -3.66 13.91 17.35
CA GLU A 300 -4.00 13.06 18.49
C GLU A 300 -2.73 12.81 19.29
N GLU A 301 -2.61 13.49 20.44
CA GLU A 301 -1.57 13.19 21.43
C GLU A 301 -1.73 11.74 21.88
N VAL A 302 -0.64 10.98 21.79
CA VAL A 302 -0.55 9.69 22.46
C VAL A 302 -0.36 10.01 23.92
N ALA A 303 -1.38 9.76 24.75
CA ALA A 303 -1.20 9.76 26.20
C ALA A 303 0.02 8.90 26.52
N ALA A 304 0.99 9.47 27.24
CA ALA A 304 2.15 8.72 27.68
C ALA A 304 1.67 7.40 28.31
N PRO A 305 2.32 6.25 28.02
CA PRO A 305 2.04 5.06 28.79
C PRO A 305 2.29 5.44 30.24
N ASN A 306 1.24 5.44 31.07
CA ASN A 306 1.39 5.65 32.50
C ASN A 306 2.47 4.67 32.96
N GLU A 307 3.63 5.20 33.35
CA GLU A 307 4.55 4.46 34.18
C GLU A 307 3.75 4.04 35.41
N CYS A 308 3.44 2.75 35.49
CA CYS A 308 2.91 2.16 36.70
C CYS A 308 4.00 2.30 37.77
N ILE A 309 4.00 3.42 38.48
CA ILE A 309 4.73 3.57 39.72
C ILE A 309 4.08 2.57 40.68
N ALA A 310 4.75 1.44 40.86
CA ALA A 310 4.41 0.50 41.91
C ALA A 310 4.70 1.18 43.25
N GLU A 311 3.66 1.65 43.93
CA GLU A 311 3.78 2.04 45.33
C GLU A 311 4.00 0.80 46.22
N PRO A 312 4.82 0.88 47.28
CA PRO A 312 5.08 -0.25 48.15
C PRO A 312 3.89 -0.52 49.08
N ILE A 313 3.32 -1.72 48.99
CA ILE A 313 2.24 -2.18 49.87
C ILE A 313 2.82 -2.48 51.26
N ALA A 314 2.36 -1.76 52.29
CA ALA A 314 2.52 -2.12 53.70
C ALA A 314 1.33 -2.96 54.19
N PRO A 315 1.51 -3.83 55.21
CA PRO A 315 0.58 -4.93 55.47
C PRO A 315 -0.43 -4.62 56.59
N SER A 316 -1.70 -4.98 56.40
CA SER A 316 -2.61 -5.27 57.52
C SER A 316 -3.79 -6.16 57.09
N THR A 317 -3.71 -7.43 57.51
CA THR A 317 -4.76 -8.29 58.11
C THR A 317 -6.21 -7.77 58.03
N SER A 318 -7.21 -8.51 57.53
CA SER A 318 -7.79 -9.70 58.18
C SER A 318 -8.99 -10.27 57.38
N CYS A 319 -9.31 -11.54 57.66
CA CYS A 319 -10.56 -12.28 57.35
C CYS A 319 -10.70 -12.84 55.91
N ALA A 320 -10.42 -14.10 55.57
CA ALA A 320 -10.77 -15.45 56.07
C ALA A 320 -11.98 -16.10 55.35
N CYS A 321 -11.73 -16.72 54.19
CA CYS A 321 -12.35 -18.01 53.82
C CYS A 321 -11.55 -18.78 52.74
N MET A 322 -10.95 -19.89 53.18
CA MET A 322 -10.63 -21.15 52.50
C MET A 322 -10.19 -21.19 51.01
N LYS A 323 -8.89 -21.47 50.86
CA LYS A 323 -8.26 -22.49 49.99
C LYS A 323 -9.22 -23.28 49.07
N LYS A 324 -9.06 -23.13 47.76
CA LYS A 324 -9.03 -24.23 46.79
C LYS A 324 -8.20 -23.85 45.56
N SER A 325 -7.49 -24.84 45.08
CA SER A 325 -6.42 -24.85 44.08
C SER A 325 -6.82 -24.35 42.70
N ASN A 326 -5.84 -23.74 42.04
CA ASN A 326 -5.63 -23.70 40.59
C ASN A 326 -6.18 -24.96 39.89
N THR A 327 -7.27 -24.81 39.13
CA THR A 327 -7.63 -25.60 37.94
C THR A 327 -8.99 -25.08 37.48
N ASP A 328 -9.08 -24.05 36.62
CA ASP A 328 -10.37 -23.70 35.96
C ASP A 328 -10.26 -22.82 34.70
N ASN A 329 -9.07 -22.67 34.08
CA ASN A 329 -8.95 -21.96 32.79
C ASN A 329 -8.61 -22.84 31.57
N GLU A 330 -8.67 -24.16 31.72
CA GLU A 330 -8.41 -25.11 30.62
C GLU A 330 -9.65 -25.94 30.21
N LYS A 331 -10.85 -25.56 30.68
CA LYS A 331 -12.11 -26.26 30.35
C LYS A 331 -13.08 -25.48 29.47
N TYR A 332 -12.73 -24.28 29.01
CA TYR A 332 -13.58 -23.48 28.13
C TYR A 332 -13.34 -23.69 26.62
N LEU A 333 -12.42 -24.59 26.23
CA LEU A 333 -12.09 -24.84 24.83
C LEU A 333 -12.50 -26.22 24.30
N GLU A 334 -13.02 -27.13 25.15
CA GLU A 334 -13.39 -28.49 24.72
C GLU A 334 -14.91 -28.75 24.58
N GLN A 335 -15.77 -27.78 24.88
CA GLN A 335 -17.23 -28.00 24.86
C GLN A 335 -17.96 -27.41 23.64
N HIS A 336 -17.24 -26.99 22.59
CA HIS A 336 -17.85 -26.40 21.39
C HIS A 336 -17.51 -27.08 20.05
N VAL A 337 -16.94 -28.30 20.08
CA VAL A 337 -16.65 -29.08 18.85
C VAL A 337 -17.46 -30.40 18.76
N LEU A 338 -18.40 -30.64 19.68
CA LEU A 338 -19.16 -31.91 19.73
C LEU A 338 -20.69 -31.78 19.66
N GLU A 339 -21.20 -30.76 18.96
CA GLU A 339 -22.60 -30.73 18.54
C GLU A 339 -22.65 -30.36 17.05
N ASN A 340 -22.71 -31.39 16.17
CA ASN A 340 -23.41 -31.39 14.87
C ASN A 340 -22.96 -32.53 13.91
N ILE A 341 -22.74 -33.76 14.41
CA ILE A 341 -22.77 -34.92 13.52
C ILE A 341 -23.48 -36.10 14.20
N ALA A 342 -24.71 -36.38 13.75
CA ALA A 342 -25.32 -37.70 13.65
C ALA A 342 -26.55 -37.61 12.71
N PRO A 343 -27.07 -38.71 12.15
CA PRO A 343 -26.38 -39.71 11.31
C PRO A 343 -27.21 -40.01 10.02
N VAL A 344 -26.64 -40.69 9.02
CA VAL A 344 -27.45 -41.44 8.05
C VAL A 344 -26.92 -42.86 7.92
N ASN A 345 -27.81 -43.79 8.26
CA ASN A 345 -27.64 -45.24 8.31
C ASN A 345 -27.47 -45.86 6.91
N ALA A 346 -26.67 -46.92 6.83
CA ALA A 346 -27.01 -48.12 6.06
C ALA A 346 -26.28 -49.34 6.66
N GLU A 347 -27.06 -50.27 7.19
CA GLU A 347 -26.62 -51.56 7.72
C GLU A 347 -26.14 -52.52 6.60
N PRO A 348 -25.38 -53.57 6.98
CA PRO A 348 -24.67 -54.44 6.05
C PRO A 348 -25.43 -55.75 5.77
N THR A 349 -25.31 -56.27 4.55
CA THR A 349 -25.65 -57.67 4.25
C THR A 349 -24.41 -58.47 3.84
N SER A 350 -24.04 -59.33 4.78
CA SER A 350 -23.69 -60.75 4.61
C SER A 350 -22.41 -61.17 3.88
N ASN A 351 -21.68 -62.01 4.64
CA ASN A 351 -20.98 -63.23 4.24
C ASN A 351 -19.48 -63.16 3.93
N GLY A 352 -18.72 -63.88 4.76
CA GLY A 352 -17.66 -64.75 4.26
C GLY A 352 -16.33 -64.68 5.02
N LEU A 353 -16.30 -65.27 6.22
CA LEU A 353 -15.09 -65.82 6.82
C LEU A 353 -14.51 -66.97 5.97
N LEU A 354 -13.29 -67.38 6.35
CA LEU A 354 -12.49 -68.58 6.03
C LEU A 354 -11.39 -68.31 4.98
N ASN A 355 -10.14 -68.73 5.13
CA ASN A 355 -9.36 -69.44 6.15
C ASN A 355 -7.92 -69.48 5.61
N TYR A 356 -6.88 -69.48 6.45
CA TYR A 356 -6.04 -70.67 6.58
C TYR A 356 -5.01 -70.56 7.71
N ASP A 357 -4.90 -71.68 8.40
CA ASP A 357 -4.03 -72.01 9.52
C ASP A 357 -2.54 -72.02 9.19
N THR A 358 -1.80 -71.86 10.28
CA THR A 358 -0.37 -72.06 10.50
C THR A 358 0.10 -73.50 10.30
N SER A 359 1.26 -73.71 9.67
CA SER A 359 2.26 -74.71 10.11
C SER A 359 3.57 -74.60 9.32
N ASN A 360 4.66 -74.19 9.98
CA ASN A 360 5.90 -74.98 10.06
C ASN A 360 6.98 -74.25 10.88
N GLU A 361 7.39 -74.89 11.97
CA GLU A 361 8.63 -74.62 12.68
C GLU A 361 9.84 -75.06 11.85
N SER A 362 10.91 -74.25 11.84
CA SER A 362 12.28 -74.74 12.02
C SER A 362 13.30 -73.61 12.19
N LYS A 363 13.87 -73.59 13.40
CA LYS A 363 15.25 -73.27 13.82
C LYS A 363 16.07 -72.16 13.13
N SER A 364 16.64 -71.38 14.05
CA SER A 364 18.00 -70.80 14.14
C SER A 364 18.28 -69.38 13.64
N ASP A 365 18.86 -68.67 14.60
CA ASP A 365 19.76 -67.51 14.54
C ASP A 365 19.17 -66.10 14.57
N GLY A 366 19.65 -65.38 15.59
CA GLY A 366 19.20 -64.06 15.97
C GLY A 366 19.57 -63.01 14.94
N HIS A 367 18.54 -62.33 14.46
CA HIS A 367 18.61 -60.93 14.08
C HIS A 367 17.27 -60.31 14.46
N CYS A 368 17.28 -59.18 15.18
CA CYS A 368 16.07 -58.44 15.48
C CYS A 368 15.67 -57.67 14.23
N ASP A 369 14.76 -58.24 13.45
CA ASP A 369 14.28 -57.64 12.21
C ASP A 369 13.48 -56.36 12.48
N ASN A 370 14.00 -55.23 12.00
CA ASN A 370 13.28 -53.96 11.85
C ASN A 370 12.15 -54.01 10.77
N ALA A 371 11.83 -55.19 10.24
CA ALA A 371 10.91 -55.35 9.11
C ALA A 371 9.43 -55.03 9.44
N GLY A 372 8.99 -55.30 10.68
CA GLY A 372 7.59 -55.08 11.09
C GLY A 372 7.21 -53.60 11.26
N VAL A 373 8.18 -52.75 11.60
CA VAL A 373 7.95 -51.30 11.74
C VAL A 373 7.86 -50.66 10.35
N ASP A 374 8.70 -51.09 9.41
CA ASP A 374 8.70 -50.60 8.03
C ASP A 374 7.44 -50.99 7.26
N GLU A 375 6.87 -52.18 7.49
CA GLU A 375 5.59 -52.58 6.87
C GLU A 375 4.41 -51.78 7.41
N ILE A 376 4.37 -51.50 8.72
CA ILE A 376 3.33 -50.68 9.34
C ILE A 376 3.44 -49.21 8.87
N PHE A 377 4.64 -48.66 8.79
CA PHE A 377 4.87 -47.31 8.26
C PHE A 377 4.55 -47.21 6.76
N LYS A 378 4.83 -48.26 5.97
CA LYS A 378 4.39 -48.33 4.57
C LYS A 378 2.87 -48.40 4.47
N ALA A 379 2.20 -49.24 5.25
CA ALA A 379 0.74 -49.36 5.23
C ALA A 379 0.04 -48.05 5.64
N LEU A 380 0.54 -47.37 6.69
CA LEU A 380 0.08 -46.05 7.11
C LEU A 380 0.35 -44.98 6.04
N GLY A 381 1.53 -45.03 5.41
CA GLY A 381 1.90 -44.13 4.32
C GLY A 381 1.01 -44.29 3.09
N PHE A 382 0.69 -45.53 2.71
CA PHE A 382 -0.23 -45.83 1.61
C PHE A 382 -1.65 -45.33 1.91
N ALA A 383 -2.17 -45.58 3.11
CA ALA A 383 -3.49 -45.10 3.51
C ALA A 383 -3.59 -43.55 3.50
N LEU A 384 -2.54 -42.85 3.94
CA LEU A 384 -2.49 -41.39 3.90
C LEU A 384 -2.41 -40.83 2.48
N ILE A 385 -1.66 -41.49 1.60
CA ILE A 385 -1.54 -41.10 0.18
C ILE A 385 -2.87 -41.32 -0.54
N GLU A 386 -3.60 -42.41 -0.26
CA GLU A 386 -4.91 -42.64 -0.84
C GLU A 386 -5.96 -41.61 -0.36
N ASP A 387 -5.97 -41.26 0.93
CA ASP A 387 -6.85 -40.21 1.46
C ASP A 387 -6.54 -38.83 0.82
N LEU A 388 -5.25 -38.49 0.66
CA LEU A 388 -4.85 -37.26 -0.03
C LEU A 388 -5.24 -37.26 -1.51
N ARG A 389 -5.08 -38.38 -2.22
CA ARG A 389 -5.55 -38.50 -3.61
C ARG A 389 -7.06 -38.34 -3.71
N HIS A 390 -7.81 -38.94 -2.78
CA HIS A 390 -9.27 -38.80 -2.75
C HIS A 390 -9.68 -37.35 -2.52
N LYS A 391 -9.03 -36.65 -1.57
CA LYS A 391 -9.28 -35.22 -1.32
C LYS A 391 -8.95 -34.32 -2.51
N ILE A 392 -7.84 -34.59 -3.21
CA ILE A 392 -7.48 -33.86 -4.44
C ILE A 392 -8.56 -34.08 -5.51
N HIS A 393 -8.98 -35.33 -5.73
CA HIS A 393 -10.02 -35.64 -6.71
C HIS A 393 -11.36 -34.95 -6.39
N VAL A 394 -11.77 -34.92 -5.12
CA VAL A 394 -12.97 -34.20 -4.68
C VAL A 394 -12.85 -32.68 -4.89
N LEU A 395 -11.66 -32.11 -4.68
CA LEU A 395 -11.41 -30.68 -4.94
C LEU A 395 -11.44 -30.35 -6.44
N GLU A 396 -10.92 -31.23 -7.29
CA GLU A 396 -10.99 -31.09 -8.75
C GLU A 396 -12.43 -31.11 -9.26
N GLU A 397 -13.26 -32.03 -8.77
CA GLU A 397 -14.69 -32.10 -9.11
C GLU A 397 -15.46 -30.86 -8.60
N LEU A 398 -15.14 -30.35 -7.41
CA LEU A 398 -15.73 -29.11 -6.88
C LEU A 398 -15.34 -27.87 -7.71
N ASN A 399 -14.10 -27.81 -8.19
CA ASN A 399 -13.64 -26.72 -9.06
C ASN A 399 -14.32 -26.79 -10.43
N LYS A 400 -14.45 -27.99 -11.00
CA LYS A 400 -15.17 -28.22 -12.25
C LYS A 400 -16.63 -27.78 -12.17
N MET A 401 -17.34 -28.13 -11.08
CA MET A 401 -18.71 -27.66 -10.84
C MET A 401 -18.80 -26.13 -10.67
N ALA A 402 -17.77 -25.49 -10.10
CA ALA A 402 -17.72 -24.03 -9.99
C ALA A 402 -17.54 -23.35 -11.36
N ASP A 403 -16.68 -23.92 -12.21
CA ASP A 403 -16.43 -23.45 -13.57
C ASP A 403 -17.67 -23.59 -14.46
N ASP A 404 -18.36 -24.73 -14.38
CA ASP A 404 -19.64 -24.95 -15.08
C ASP A 404 -20.69 -23.91 -14.66
N ARG A 405 -20.74 -23.56 -13.38
CA ARG A 405 -21.65 -22.54 -12.84
C ARG A 405 -21.28 -21.12 -13.29
N ILE A 406 -19.99 -20.82 -13.43
CA ILE A 406 -19.51 -19.54 -13.98
C ILE A 406 -19.92 -19.45 -15.46
N CYS A 407 -19.71 -20.51 -16.25
CA CYS A 407 -20.12 -20.57 -17.65
C CYS A 407 -21.64 -20.39 -17.83
N LEU A 408 -22.46 -20.99 -16.95
CA LEU A 408 -23.90 -20.80 -16.97
C LEU A 408 -24.29 -19.35 -16.66
N LEU A 409 -23.67 -18.72 -15.66
CA LEU A 409 -23.92 -17.31 -15.33
C LEU A 409 -23.54 -16.38 -16.50
N GLU A 410 -22.45 -16.67 -17.22
CA GLU A 410 -22.05 -15.91 -18.40
C GLU A 410 -23.07 -16.02 -19.54
N LYS A 411 -23.61 -17.21 -19.79
CA LYS A 411 -24.70 -17.40 -20.77
C LYS A 411 -25.95 -16.63 -20.36
N MET A 412 -26.35 -16.69 -19.09
CA MET A 412 -27.52 -15.95 -18.58
C MET A 412 -27.35 -14.43 -18.71
N ILE A 413 -26.16 -13.89 -18.39
CA ILE A 413 -25.86 -12.46 -18.55
C ILE A 413 -25.94 -12.06 -20.02
N THR A 414 -25.38 -12.88 -20.92
CA THR A 414 -25.39 -12.63 -22.36
C THR A 414 -26.81 -12.62 -22.94
N ASP A 415 -27.64 -13.58 -22.53
CA ASP A 415 -29.05 -13.65 -22.95
C ASP A 415 -29.87 -12.45 -22.46
N LEU A 416 -29.61 -11.98 -21.24
CA LEU A 416 -30.29 -10.80 -20.67
C LEU A 416 -29.86 -9.50 -21.35
N LEU A 417 -28.59 -9.39 -21.73
CA LEU A 417 -28.09 -8.26 -22.51
C LEU A 417 -28.70 -8.22 -23.92
N GLY A 418 -29.06 -9.36 -24.50
CA GLY A 418 -29.68 -9.46 -25.82
C GLY A 418 -31.18 -9.10 -25.88
N LYS A 419 -31.93 -9.22 -24.77
CA LYS A 419 -33.41 -9.14 -24.78
C LYS A 419 -34.03 -7.79 -24.35
N ALA A 420 -33.29 -6.92 -23.66
CA ALA A 420 -33.57 -5.48 -23.41
C ALA A 420 -32.77 -5.00 -22.17
N PRO A 421 -31.50 -4.57 -22.33
CA PRO A 421 -30.59 -4.35 -21.20
C PRO A 421 -31.02 -3.21 -20.25
N SER A 422 -31.77 -2.22 -20.75
CA SER A 422 -32.19 -1.04 -19.97
C SER A 422 -33.27 -1.34 -18.92
N ARG A 423 -34.06 -2.41 -19.07
CA ARG A 423 -35.13 -2.77 -18.12
C ARG A 423 -34.72 -3.83 -17.09
N ARG A 424 -33.56 -4.49 -17.28
CA ARG A 424 -33.08 -5.60 -16.45
C ARG A 424 -31.67 -5.37 -15.86
N MET A 425 -31.26 -4.10 -15.79
CA MET A 425 -29.92 -3.72 -15.30
C MET A 425 -29.67 -4.20 -13.86
N SER A 426 -30.70 -4.23 -13.01
CA SER A 426 -30.63 -4.77 -11.65
C SER A 426 -30.34 -6.28 -11.62
N GLU A 427 -31.03 -7.07 -12.47
CA GLU A 427 -30.82 -8.51 -12.59
C GLU A 427 -29.41 -8.83 -13.11
N ILE A 428 -28.96 -8.08 -14.13
CA ILE A 428 -27.62 -8.22 -14.70
C ILE A 428 -26.55 -7.93 -13.64
N PHE A 429 -26.72 -6.86 -12.84
CA PHE A 429 -25.78 -6.50 -11.80
C PHE A 429 -25.68 -7.57 -10.69
N VAL A 430 -26.81 -8.18 -10.30
CA VAL A 430 -26.83 -9.28 -9.32
C VAL A 430 -26.11 -10.51 -9.86
N LEU A 431 -26.34 -10.88 -11.13
CA LEU A 431 -25.68 -12.02 -11.76
C LEU A 431 -24.18 -11.78 -11.95
N GLU A 432 -23.76 -10.57 -12.32
CA GLU A 432 -22.33 -10.21 -12.43
C GLU A 432 -21.63 -10.25 -11.08
N LYS A 433 -22.29 -9.77 -10.02
CA LYS A 433 -21.77 -9.86 -8.65
C LYS A 433 -21.61 -11.33 -8.23
N HIS A 434 -22.62 -12.16 -8.48
CA HIS A 434 -22.54 -13.60 -8.16
C HIS A 434 -21.44 -14.31 -8.96
N ARG A 435 -21.28 -14.00 -10.26
CA ARG A 435 -20.18 -14.54 -11.08
C ARG A 435 -18.81 -14.14 -10.52
N PHE A 436 -18.65 -12.86 -10.16
CA PHE A 436 -17.40 -12.34 -9.60
C PHE A 436 -17.06 -12.97 -8.25
N ASP A 437 -18.05 -13.13 -7.36
CA ASP A 437 -17.86 -13.77 -6.06
C ASP A 437 -17.51 -15.26 -6.18
N LEU A 438 -18.08 -15.98 -7.18
CA LEU A 438 -17.72 -17.36 -7.48
C LEU A 438 -16.27 -17.46 -8.01
N GLN A 439 -15.89 -16.65 -9.00
CA GLN A 439 -14.51 -16.61 -9.54
C GLN A 439 -13.47 -16.32 -8.45
N LYS A 440 -13.80 -15.40 -7.52
CA LYS A 440 -12.94 -15.07 -6.39
C LYS A 440 -12.78 -16.23 -5.39
N LYS A 441 -13.80 -17.08 -5.25
CA LYS A 441 -13.72 -18.28 -4.39
C LYS A 441 -12.89 -19.38 -5.03
N THR A 442 -12.99 -19.56 -6.36
CA THR A 442 -12.17 -20.54 -7.10
C THR A 442 -10.69 -20.17 -7.12
N LEU A 443 -10.34 -18.87 -7.20
CA LEU A 443 -8.94 -18.39 -7.17
C LEU A 443 -8.26 -18.46 -5.78
N LYS A 444 -9.02 -18.74 -4.71
CA LYS A 444 -8.54 -18.77 -3.32
C LYS A 444 -8.35 -20.17 -2.75
N LYS A 445 -8.90 -21.18 -3.41
CA LYS A 445 -8.69 -22.60 -3.11
C LYS A 445 -7.59 -23.10 -4.03
#